data_AF-A0A661ZCC0-F1
#
_entry.id   AF-A0A661ZCC0-F1
#
_cell.length_a   1.000
_cell.length_b   1.000
_cell.length_c   1.000
_cell.angle_alpha   90.00
_cell.angle_beta   90.00
_cell.angle_gamma   90.00
#
_symmetry.space_group_name_H-M   'P 1'
#
loop_
_entity.id
_entity.type
_entity.pdbx_description
1 polymer ?
#
loop_
_entity_poly.entity_id
_entity_poly.type
_entity_poly.pdbx_seq_one_letter_code
_entity_poly.pdbx_strand_id
1 'polypeptide(L)'
;MKNTDTYRHLRGESVYLDDIPEVLGTLHALVYDSPIAHGKIKSVDYSEAEKLPGVIRIITYKDIPGENQIGAIIQDEELFAEDEVHFIGEPIALIVAESERITRDAKKLIIVEFEELPAIISPEEAKEKGCFIESPRTFKIGDLKEGEKNSKYVFEGTAETGGQEHLYIETQGS
;
A
#
# COMPACT_ATOMS: atom_id res chain seq x y z
N MET A 1 -5.33 33.41 -11.21
CA MET A 1 -5.30 33.00 -9.78
C MET A 1 -3.88 33.21 -9.28
N LYS A 2 -3.67 33.93 -8.17
CA LYS A 2 -2.34 34.17 -7.60
C LYS A 2 -2.22 33.34 -6.32
N ASN A 3 -1.30 32.38 -6.28
CA ASN A 3 -1.06 31.57 -5.10
C ASN A 3 -0.41 32.49 -4.02
N THR A 4 -0.96 32.46 -2.81
CA THR A 4 -0.54 33.35 -1.70
C THR A 4 0.83 32.98 -1.12
N ASP A 5 1.26 31.72 -1.30
CA ASP A 5 2.49 31.16 -0.73
C ASP A 5 3.66 31.16 -1.73
N THR A 6 3.44 31.65 -2.96
CA THR A 6 4.47 31.70 -4.01
C THR A 6 5.77 32.36 -3.55
N TYR A 7 5.69 33.41 -2.72
CA TYR A 7 6.89 34.09 -2.23
C TYR A 7 7.77 33.17 -1.37
N ARG A 8 7.18 32.32 -0.53
CA ARG A 8 7.91 31.41 0.35
C ARG A 8 8.46 30.21 -0.42
N HIS A 9 7.68 29.65 -1.35
CA HIS A 9 8.14 28.54 -2.20
C HIS A 9 9.38 28.92 -3.02
N LEU A 10 9.39 30.12 -3.61
CA LEU A 10 10.52 30.60 -4.43
C LEU A 10 11.79 30.89 -3.62
N ARG A 11 11.67 31.03 -2.29
CA ARG A 11 12.80 31.31 -1.39
C ARG A 11 13.23 30.10 -0.57
N GLY A 12 12.55 28.96 -0.70
CA GLY A 12 12.76 27.80 0.17
C GLY A 12 12.36 28.06 1.62
N GLU A 13 11.40 28.96 1.86
CA GLU A 13 10.91 29.33 3.20
C GLU A 13 9.56 28.70 3.53
N SER A 14 8.99 27.93 2.60
CA SER A 14 7.83 27.08 2.87
C SER A 14 8.32 25.86 3.63
N VAL A 15 7.68 25.55 4.74
CA VAL A 15 8.04 24.42 5.59
C VAL A 15 7.14 23.25 5.22
N TYR A 16 7.75 22.20 4.71
CA TYR A 16 7.17 20.90 4.47
C TYR A 16 7.44 19.96 5.64
N LEU A 17 6.95 18.72 5.61
CA LEU A 17 7.00 17.86 6.78
C LEU A 17 8.44 17.53 7.20
N ASP A 18 9.29 17.19 6.24
CA ASP A 18 10.69 16.83 6.48
C ASP A 18 11.61 18.06 6.67
N ASP A 19 11.07 19.28 6.51
CA ASP A 19 11.78 20.51 6.85
C ASP A 19 11.70 20.84 8.35
N ILE A 20 10.82 20.16 9.10
CA ILE A 20 10.63 20.39 10.53
C ILE A 20 11.91 19.94 11.26
N PRO A 21 12.53 20.81 12.08
CA PRO A 21 13.75 20.44 12.80
C PRO A 21 13.55 19.21 13.68
N GLU A 22 14.43 18.22 13.51
CA GLU A 22 14.41 16.99 14.30
C GLU A 22 14.61 17.30 15.79
N VAL A 23 13.71 16.79 16.62
CA VAL A 23 13.77 16.94 18.08
C VAL A 23 14.77 15.92 18.64
N LEU A 24 15.52 16.31 19.67
CA LEU A 24 16.46 15.40 20.33
C LEU A 24 15.71 14.17 20.88
N GLY A 25 16.15 12.98 20.46
CA GLY A 25 15.53 11.72 20.85
C GLY A 25 14.43 11.24 19.90
N THR A 26 14.22 11.90 18.76
CA THR A 26 13.39 11.37 17.67
C THR A 26 13.90 9.98 17.25
N LEU A 27 12.95 9.06 17.07
CA LEU A 27 13.20 7.74 16.53
C LEU A 27 12.74 7.70 15.08
N HIS A 28 13.36 6.82 14.31
CA HIS A 28 13.09 6.64 12.89
C HIS A 28 12.41 5.29 12.68
N ALA A 29 11.46 5.24 11.75
CA ALA A 29 10.69 4.05 11.47
C ALA A 29 10.82 3.61 10.01
N LEU A 30 10.79 2.30 9.75
CA LEU A 30 10.79 1.73 8.41
C LEU A 30 9.86 0.52 8.37
N VAL A 31 9.01 0.47 7.34
CA VAL A 31 8.16 -0.69 7.09
C VAL A 31 9.00 -1.83 6.51
N TYR A 32 8.85 -3.00 7.12
CA TYR A 32 9.24 -4.28 6.56
C TYR A 32 8.02 -4.87 5.86
N ASP A 33 8.11 -5.05 4.55
CA ASP A 33 7.02 -5.32 3.63
C ASP A 33 7.25 -6.59 2.80
N SER A 34 6.17 -7.17 2.30
CA SER A 34 6.19 -8.39 1.50
C SER A 34 6.97 -8.22 0.19
N PRO A 35 7.91 -9.12 -0.12
CA PRO A 35 8.58 -9.16 -1.43
C PRO A 35 7.81 -9.97 -2.48
N ILE A 36 6.72 -10.64 -2.11
CA ILE A 36 5.95 -11.53 -3.00
C ILE A 36 4.52 -11.02 -3.21
N ALA A 37 3.91 -11.41 -4.32
CA ALA A 37 2.57 -10.94 -4.69
C ALA A 37 1.45 -11.68 -3.95
N HIS A 38 1.65 -12.93 -3.54
CA HIS A 38 0.64 -13.70 -2.82
C HIS A 38 1.30 -14.89 -2.11
N GLY A 39 1.03 -15.11 -0.83
CA GLY A 39 1.55 -16.27 -0.12
C GLY A 39 1.30 -16.27 1.37
N LYS A 40 1.43 -17.44 2.00
CA LYS A 40 1.30 -17.58 3.45
C LYS A 40 2.62 -17.32 4.15
N ILE A 41 2.58 -16.56 5.24
CA ILE A 41 3.72 -16.36 6.13
C ILE A 41 3.84 -17.61 7.00
N LYS A 42 4.89 -18.41 6.78
CA LYS A 42 5.16 -19.62 7.59
C LYS A 42 5.85 -19.28 8.89
N SER A 43 6.83 -18.40 8.81
CA SER A 43 7.55 -17.91 9.97
C SER A 43 8.25 -16.60 9.65
N VAL A 44 8.45 -15.77 10.67
CA VAL A 44 9.30 -14.59 10.60
C VAL A 44 10.25 -14.61 11.79
N ASP A 45 11.54 -14.48 11.52
CA ASP A 45 12.60 -14.34 12.51
C ASP A 45 13.12 -12.89 12.52
N TYR A 46 12.83 -12.20 13.62
CA TYR A 46 13.27 -10.84 13.89
C TYR A 46 14.54 -10.78 14.75
N SER A 47 15.03 -11.92 15.24
CA SER A 47 15.96 -11.97 16.39
C SER A 47 17.31 -11.32 16.12
N GLU A 48 17.85 -11.41 14.90
CA GLU A 48 19.10 -10.74 14.54
C GLU A 48 18.91 -9.22 14.34
N ALA A 49 17.75 -8.82 13.82
CA ALA A 49 17.38 -7.42 13.67
C ALA A 49 17.20 -6.74 15.04
N GLU A 50 16.56 -7.42 16.00
CA GLU A 50 16.37 -6.92 17.38
C GLU A 50 17.69 -6.75 18.15
N LYS A 51 18.72 -7.55 17.83
CA LYS A 51 20.04 -7.46 18.46
C LYS A 51 20.90 -6.34 17.87
N LEU A 52 20.53 -5.76 16.73
CA LEU A 52 21.30 -4.71 16.09
C LEU A 52 21.34 -3.45 16.99
N PRO A 53 22.53 -2.94 17.37
CA PRO A 53 22.62 -1.75 18.21
C PRO A 53 21.87 -0.55 17.63
N GLY A 54 21.04 0.08 18.47
CA GLY A 54 20.21 1.22 18.13
C GLY A 54 18.83 0.86 17.54
N VAL A 55 18.52 -0.43 17.35
CA VAL A 55 17.12 -0.86 17.16
C VAL A 55 16.41 -0.78 18.51
N ILE A 56 15.28 -0.07 18.54
CA ILE A 56 14.48 0.14 19.74
C ILE A 56 13.39 -0.93 19.85
N ARG A 57 12.69 -1.19 18.75
CA ARG A 57 11.61 -2.18 18.70
C ARG A 57 11.27 -2.57 17.26
N ILE A 58 10.77 -3.79 17.09
CA ILE A 58 10.04 -4.20 15.90
C ILE A 58 8.60 -4.45 16.32
N ILE A 59 7.66 -3.78 15.65
CA ILE A 59 6.23 -3.80 15.95
C ILE A 59 5.55 -4.65 14.87
N THR A 60 4.71 -5.57 15.28
CA THR A 60 3.98 -6.50 14.40
C THR A 60 2.47 -6.42 14.66
N TYR A 61 1.67 -7.19 13.93
CA TYR A 61 0.23 -7.32 14.20
C TYR A 61 -0.07 -7.69 15.67
N LYS A 62 0.82 -8.44 16.35
CA LYS A 62 0.66 -8.86 17.75
C LYS A 62 0.78 -7.72 18.76
N ASP A 63 1.37 -6.60 18.36
CA ASP A 63 1.56 -5.44 19.21
C ASP A 63 0.41 -4.43 19.09
N ILE A 64 -0.55 -4.67 18.19
CA ILE A 64 -1.71 -3.80 17.99
C ILE A 64 -2.66 -3.94 19.19
N PRO A 65 -2.93 -2.85 19.95
CA PRO A 65 -3.80 -2.92 21.14
C PRO A 65 -5.30 -2.98 20.78
N GLY A 66 -5.64 -2.74 19.52
CA GLY A 66 -7.00 -2.73 18.98
C GLY A 66 -7.17 -3.73 17.84
N GLU A 67 -7.98 -3.36 16.85
CA GLU A 67 -8.24 -4.19 15.68
C GLU A 67 -7.14 -4.00 14.62
N ASN A 68 -6.64 -5.09 14.07
CA ASN A 68 -5.70 -5.11 12.94
C ASN A 68 -6.44 -4.93 11.61
N GLN A 69 -7.32 -3.94 11.50
CA GLN A 69 -8.16 -3.71 10.33
C GLN A 69 -8.32 -2.21 10.07
N ILE A 70 -7.96 -1.76 8.87
CA ILE A 70 -7.87 -0.35 8.49
C ILE A 70 -8.64 0.02 7.22
N GLY A 71 -9.29 -0.95 6.58
CA GLY A 71 -10.07 -0.74 5.36
C GLY A 71 -11.20 0.26 5.59
N ALA A 72 -11.24 1.33 4.81
CA ALA A 72 -12.14 2.45 5.06
C ALA A 72 -13.57 2.24 4.54
N ILE A 73 -13.72 1.51 3.43
CA ILE A 73 -15.01 1.28 2.75
C ILE A 73 -15.45 -0.17 2.95
N ILE A 74 -14.54 -1.10 2.66
CA ILE A 74 -14.67 -2.52 2.93
C ILE A 74 -13.66 -2.82 4.03
N GLN A 75 -14.02 -3.67 4.99
CA GLN A 75 -13.16 -4.06 6.11
C GLN A 75 -12.31 -5.27 5.70
N ASP A 76 -11.44 -5.07 4.70
CA ASP A 76 -10.64 -6.12 4.05
C ASP A 76 -9.12 -5.80 4.02
N GLU A 77 -8.66 -4.80 4.77
CA GLU A 77 -7.25 -4.39 4.80
C GLU A 77 -6.65 -4.48 6.21
N GLU A 78 -5.64 -5.31 6.39
CA GLU A 78 -4.90 -5.40 7.65
C GLU A 78 -3.85 -4.28 7.76
N LEU A 79 -3.56 -3.81 8.97
CA LEU A 79 -2.47 -2.83 9.17
C LEU A 79 -1.10 -3.49 8.99
N PHE A 80 -0.94 -4.68 9.55
CA PHE A 80 0.21 -5.56 9.33
C PHE A 80 -0.31 -6.96 9.01
N ALA A 81 0.24 -7.59 7.97
CA ALA A 81 -0.11 -8.95 7.58
C ALA A 81 0.10 -9.94 8.74
N GLU A 82 -0.94 -10.71 9.04
CA GLU A 82 -0.91 -11.74 10.09
C GLU A 82 -0.46 -13.11 9.53
N ASP A 83 -1.25 -13.69 8.63
CA ASP A 83 -1.09 -15.07 8.15
C ASP A 83 -0.72 -15.16 6.65
N GLU A 84 -1.13 -14.18 5.87
CA GLU A 84 -1.04 -14.18 4.41
C GLU A 84 -0.69 -12.77 3.90
N VAL A 85 -0.01 -12.72 2.76
CA VAL A 85 0.25 -11.49 2.01
C VAL A 85 -0.42 -11.59 0.65
N HIS A 86 -0.97 -10.49 0.15
CA HIS A 86 -1.81 -10.35 -1.03
C HIS A 86 -1.23 -9.40 -2.09
N PHE A 87 -0.12 -8.72 -1.80
CA PHE A 87 0.62 -7.92 -2.80
C PHE A 87 2.08 -7.65 -2.38
N ILE A 88 2.91 -7.29 -3.38
CA ILE A 88 4.27 -6.80 -3.14
C ILE A 88 4.18 -5.41 -2.50
N GLY A 89 4.84 -5.23 -1.34
CA GLY A 89 4.79 -3.99 -0.58
C GLY A 89 3.80 -4.00 0.59
N GLU A 90 3.10 -5.11 0.82
CA GLU A 90 2.19 -5.22 1.97
C GLU A 90 2.97 -5.19 3.30
N PRO A 91 2.60 -4.32 4.26
CA PRO A 91 3.29 -4.21 5.53
C PRO A 91 3.21 -5.49 6.37
N ILE A 92 4.34 -5.99 6.87
CA ILE A 92 4.43 -7.13 7.80
C ILE A 92 4.84 -6.67 9.20
N ALA A 93 5.75 -5.69 9.28
CA ALA A 93 6.21 -5.13 10.54
C ALA A 93 6.73 -3.69 10.39
N LEU A 94 6.83 -2.97 11.50
CA LEU A 94 7.46 -1.65 11.59
C LEU A 94 8.71 -1.71 12.45
N ILE A 95 9.86 -1.39 11.86
CA ILE A 95 11.15 -1.33 12.54
C ILE A 95 11.35 0.08 13.07
N VAL A 96 11.60 0.24 14.36
CA VAL A 96 11.86 1.52 15.02
C VAL A 96 13.28 1.55 15.56
N ALA A 97 14.07 2.56 15.21
CA ALA A 97 15.48 2.68 15.59
C ALA A 97 15.90 4.13 15.85
N GLU A 98 17.11 4.33 16.38
CA GLU A 98 17.70 5.65 16.65
C GLU A 98 18.06 6.44 15.37
N SER A 99 18.11 5.79 14.20
CA SER A 99 18.30 6.49 12.92
C SER A 99 17.74 5.67 11.74
N GLU A 100 17.38 6.36 10.66
CA GLU A 100 16.92 5.75 9.41
C GLU A 100 17.91 4.73 8.83
N ARG A 101 19.22 4.98 8.99
CA ARG A 101 20.23 4.03 8.53
C ARG A 101 20.13 2.69 9.26
N ILE A 102 19.89 2.72 10.58
CA ILE A 102 19.80 1.51 11.41
C ILE A 102 18.54 0.72 11.04
N THR A 103 17.41 1.38 10.76
CA THR A 103 16.20 0.66 10.32
C THR A 103 16.43 -0.10 9.00
N ARG A 104 17.15 0.52 8.05
CA ARG A 104 17.51 -0.12 6.77
C ARG A 104 18.49 -1.27 6.93
N ASP A 105 19.42 -1.18 7.89
CA ASP A 105 20.34 -2.27 8.18
C ASP A 105 19.64 -3.42 8.92
N ALA A 106 18.74 -3.13 9.86
CA ALA A 106 17.90 -4.11 10.54
C ALA A 106 16.96 -4.87 9.58
N LYS A 107 16.36 -4.17 8.61
CA LYS A 107 15.51 -4.78 7.56
C LYS A 107 16.19 -5.94 6.82
N LYS A 108 17.51 -5.87 6.62
CA LYS A 108 18.28 -6.91 5.92
C LYS A 108 18.53 -8.16 6.78
N LEU A 109 18.30 -8.07 8.09
CA LEU A 109 18.52 -9.15 9.06
C LEU A 109 17.24 -9.94 9.36
N ILE A 110 16.08 -9.44 8.93
CA ILE A 110 14.79 -10.14 9.09
C ILE A 110 14.69 -11.24 8.05
N ILE A 111 14.38 -12.45 8.51
CA ILE A 111 14.21 -13.63 7.65
C ILE A 111 12.75 -14.06 7.71
N VAL A 112 12.12 -14.18 6.54
CA VAL A 112 10.75 -14.68 6.42
C VAL A 112 10.74 -15.92 5.54
N GLU A 113 9.98 -16.93 5.98
CA GLU A 113 9.63 -18.08 5.16
C GLU A 113 8.21 -17.91 4.63
N PHE A 114 8.05 -17.95 3.31
CA PHE A 114 6.76 -17.91 2.65
C PHE A 114 6.44 -19.26 1.99
N GLU A 115 5.15 -19.61 1.98
CA GLU A 115 4.59 -20.51 0.97
C GLU A 115 3.91 -19.64 -0.09
N GLU A 116 4.60 -19.42 -1.22
CA GLU A 116 4.03 -18.65 -2.34
C GLU A 116 2.77 -19.32 -2.90
N LEU A 117 1.74 -18.51 -3.13
CA LEU A 117 0.46 -18.92 -3.69
C LEU A 117 0.26 -18.29 -5.08
N PRO A 118 -0.58 -18.88 -5.94
CA PRO A 118 -0.89 -18.28 -7.24
C PRO A 118 -1.53 -16.89 -7.06
N ALA A 119 -0.88 -15.84 -7.58
CA ALA A 119 -1.42 -14.48 -7.59
C ALA A 119 -2.32 -14.27 -8.81
N ILE A 120 -3.40 -13.49 -8.65
CA ILE A 120 -4.26 -13.03 -9.74
C ILE A 120 -3.81 -11.61 -10.09
N ILE A 121 -3.27 -11.42 -11.30
CA ILE A 121 -2.61 -10.15 -11.69
C ILE A 121 -3.29 -9.43 -12.86
N SER A 122 -4.39 -9.96 -13.38
CA SER A 122 -5.18 -9.29 -14.42
C SER A 122 -6.68 -9.24 -14.12
N PRO A 123 -7.39 -8.19 -14.56
CA PRO A 123 -8.84 -8.10 -14.44
C PRO A 123 -9.59 -9.23 -15.15
N GLU A 124 -9.05 -9.73 -16.27
CA GLU A 124 -9.63 -10.83 -17.04
C GLU A 124 -9.61 -12.13 -16.23
N GLU A 125 -8.47 -12.46 -15.63
CA GLU A 125 -8.31 -13.65 -14.79
C GLU A 125 -9.21 -13.56 -13.54
N ALA A 126 -9.26 -12.39 -12.89
CA ALA A 126 -10.14 -12.17 -11.74
C ALA A 126 -11.61 -12.40 -12.10
N LYS A 127 -12.04 -11.90 -13.26
CA LYS A 127 -13.40 -12.10 -13.78
C LYS A 127 -13.69 -13.57 -14.08
N GLU A 128 -12.77 -14.28 -14.73
CA GLU A 128 -12.91 -15.70 -15.05
C GLU A 128 -13.04 -16.57 -13.79
N LYS A 129 -12.30 -16.23 -12.74
CA LYS A 129 -12.34 -16.93 -11.44
C LYS A 129 -13.46 -16.47 -10.51
N GLY A 130 -14.18 -15.41 -10.87
CA GLY A 130 -15.23 -14.83 -10.02
C GLY A 130 -14.71 -14.12 -8.77
N CYS A 131 -13.44 -13.69 -8.78
CA CYS A 131 -12.79 -12.98 -7.69
C CYS A 131 -13.12 -11.49 -7.77
N PHE A 132 -14.27 -11.11 -7.23
CA PHE A 132 -14.72 -9.72 -7.18
C PHE A 132 -14.61 -9.16 -5.75
N ILE A 133 -14.12 -7.92 -5.64
CA ILE A 133 -14.10 -7.18 -4.37
C ILE A 133 -15.51 -6.79 -3.94
N GLU A 134 -16.37 -6.38 -4.89
CA GLU A 134 -17.78 -6.08 -4.65
C GLU A 134 -18.70 -6.65 -5.74
N SER A 135 -20.00 -6.72 -5.46
CA SER A 135 -20.98 -7.15 -6.45
C SER A 135 -21.06 -6.16 -7.62
N PRO A 136 -21.16 -6.63 -8.88
CA PRO A 136 -21.26 -5.75 -10.04
C PRO A 136 -22.42 -4.76 -9.94
N ARG A 137 -22.13 -3.48 -10.17
CA ARG A 137 -23.15 -2.43 -10.24
C ARG A 137 -23.66 -2.30 -11.67
N THR A 138 -24.98 -2.32 -11.84
CA THR A 138 -25.63 -2.19 -13.16
C THR A 138 -26.42 -0.89 -13.24
N PHE A 139 -26.18 -0.10 -14.28
CA PHE A 139 -26.98 1.06 -14.63
C PHE A 139 -27.75 0.77 -15.92
N LYS A 140 -29.06 1.01 -15.92
CA LYS A 140 -29.92 0.82 -17.11
C LYS A 140 -30.87 2.00 -17.26
N ILE A 141 -30.89 2.60 -18.43
CA ILE A 141 -31.84 3.65 -18.81
C ILE A 141 -32.49 3.25 -20.14
N GLY A 142 -33.82 3.18 -20.17
CA GLY A 142 -34.58 2.81 -21.37
C GLY A 142 -34.48 1.33 -21.78
N ASP A 143 -34.81 1.06 -23.05
CA ASP A 143 -34.71 -0.26 -23.68
C ASP A 143 -33.58 -0.28 -24.74
N LEU A 144 -32.45 -0.89 -24.37
CA LEU A 144 -31.28 -1.03 -25.22
C LEU A 144 -31.58 -1.82 -26.50
N LYS A 145 -32.43 -2.87 -26.43
CA LYS A 145 -32.73 -3.73 -27.58
C LYS A 145 -33.53 -2.98 -28.63
N GLU A 146 -34.46 -2.13 -28.19
CA GLU A 146 -35.21 -1.25 -29.10
C GLU A 146 -34.31 -0.19 -29.72
N GLY A 147 -33.41 0.42 -28.93
CA GLY A 147 -32.43 1.40 -29.41
C GLY A 147 -31.50 0.84 -30.48
N GLU A 148 -30.96 -0.36 -30.27
CA GLU A 148 -30.10 -1.06 -31.24
C GLU A 148 -30.84 -1.36 -32.54
N LYS A 149 -32.07 -1.91 -32.45
CA LYS A 149 -32.89 -2.23 -33.63
C LYS A 149 -33.18 -1.00 -34.50
N ASN A 150 -33.38 0.15 -33.87
CA ASN A 150 -33.71 1.40 -34.55
C ASN A 150 -32.47 2.19 -35.02
N SER A 151 -31.26 1.69 -34.77
CA SER A 151 -30.01 2.35 -35.13
C SER A 151 -29.57 2.02 -36.57
N LYS A 152 -29.09 3.03 -37.31
CA LYS A 152 -28.58 2.84 -38.68
C LYS A 152 -27.21 2.13 -38.72
N TYR A 153 -26.39 2.35 -37.70
CA TYR A 153 -25.08 1.75 -37.51
C TYR A 153 -24.91 1.39 -36.04
N VAL A 154 -24.24 0.27 -35.78
CA VAL A 154 -23.82 -0.17 -34.45
C VAL A 154 -22.34 -0.45 -34.52
N PHE A 155 -21.58 0.07 -33.56
CA PHE A 155 -20.13 -0.13 -33.46
C PHE A 155 -19.83 -0.75 -32.10
N GLU A 156 -18.98 -1.77 -32.10
CA GLU A 156 -18.53 -2.46 -30.90
C GLU A 156 -17.01 -2.42 -30.86
N GLY A 157 -16.46 -2.34 -29.66
CA GLY A 157 -15.02 -2.33 -29.44
C GLY A 157 -14.67 -2.34 -27.96
N THR A 158 -13.39 -2.57 -27.69
CA THR A 158 -12.81 -2.56 -26.35
C THR A 158 -11.83 -1.41 -26.25
N ALA A 159 -11.80 -0.75 -25.09
CA ALA A 159 -10.79 0.24 -24.74
C ALA A 159 -10.20 -0.12 -23.38
N GLU A 160 -8.89 0.07 -23.24
CA GLU A 160 -8.14 -0.19 -22.01
C GLU A 160 -7.44 1.09 -21.58
N THR A 161 -7.30 1.27 -20.27
CA THR A 161 -6.55 2.38 -19.67
C THR A 161 -5.77 1.80 -18.49
N GLY A 162 -4.45 2.01 -18.50
CA GLY A 162 -3.58 1.50 -17.45
C GLY A 162 -3.65 2.32 -16.15
N GLY A 163 -2.95 1.84 -15.13
CA GLY A 163 -2.75 2.57 -13.89
C GLY A 163 -1.88 3.83 -14.08
N GLN A 164 -2.02 4.76 -13.14
CA GLN A 164 -1.23 5.98 -13.09
C GLN A 164 -0.86 6.26 -11.63
N GLU A 165 0.43 6.46 -11.36
CA GLU A 165 0.90 6.94 -10.06
C GLU A 165 0.71 8.46 -9.96
N HIS A 166 0.42 8.95 -8.74
CA HIS A 166 0.23 10.37 -8.47
C HIS A 166 1.49 11.17 -8.77
N LEU A 167 2.65 10.62 -8.40
CA LEU A 167 3.97 11.22 -8.55
C LEU A 167 4.05 12.62 -7.92
N TYR A 168 3.54 12.74 -6.69
CA TYR A 168 3.77 13.92 -5.87
C TYR A 168 5.28 14.13 -5.65
N ILE A 169 5.71 15.39 -5.58
CA ILE A 169 7.14 15.73 -5.46
C ILE A 169 7.65 15.55 -4.03
N GLU A 170 6.78 15.77 -3.03
CA GLU A 170 7.03 15.42 -1.63
C GLU A 170 6.42 14.05 -1.35
N THR A 171 7.22 13.09 -0.91
CA THR A 171 6.74 11.73 -0.60
C THR A 171 5.88 11.69 0.66
N GLN A 172 5.20 10.57 0.90
CA GLN A 172 4.52 10.34 2.18
C GLN A 172 5.50 10.53 3.34
N GLY A 173 5.05 11.18 4.40
CA GLY A 173 5.75 11.28 5.67
C GLY A 173 4.75 11.45 6.82
N SER A 174 5.24 11.24 8.03
CA SER A 174 4.46 11.33 9.27
C SER A 174 5.25 11.98 10.39
#